data_AF-M2ZDV4-F1
#
_entry.id   AF-M2ZDV4-F1
#
_cell.length_a   1.000
_cell.length_b   1.000
_cell.length_c   1.000
_cell.angle_alpha   90.00
_cell.angle_beta   90.00
_cell.angle_gamma   90.00
#
_symmetry.space_group_name_H-M   'P 1'
#
loop_
_entity.id
_entity.type
_entity.pdbx_description
1 polymer ?
#
loop_
_entity_poly.entity_id
_entity_poly.type
_entity_poly.pdbx_seq_one_letter_code
_entity_poly.pdbx_strand_id
1 'polypeptide(L)'
;MAATAVLASAVLAAGLLTPPRTATVRTDTLGPDHGEPVPGYLARAAASLDPAGADPRWGLVSFAPPVTVEQVAELPGDPRVAQVLFRVPIDRVQTPLVAVDVSEHPEALRRAPAVAAGRLRSAMGNDRAVRVAAASAGRLADGCACVVGVVVRVAPAEASRLAAASEVRSVELLPPDAVAGAFSVNPLLPEHVDVVAPGPDDGEP
;
A
#
# COMPACT_ATOMS: atom_id res chain seq x y z
N MET A 1 21.73 49.13 11.70
CA MET A 1 22.49 48.42 12.75
C MET A 1 21.60 47.95 13.90
N ALA A 2 20.83 48.83 14.56
CA ALA A 2 19.95 48.43 15.67
C ALA A 2 18.78 47.53 15.23
N ALA A 3 18.09 47.87 14.13
CA ALA A 3 16.96 47.09 13.63
C ALA A 3 17.35 45.66 13.20
N THR A 4 18.52 45.49 12.58
CA THR A 4 19.07 44.18 12.20
C THR A 4 19.42 43.32 13.41
N ALA A 5 19.94 43.93 14.48
CA ALA A 5 20.24 43.22 15.72
C ALA A 5 18.97 42.71 16.42
N VAL A 6 17.91 43.52 16.43
CA VAL A 6 16.61 43.15 17.03
C VAL A 6 15.97 42.00 16.26
N LEU A 7 15.97 42.05 14.92
CA LEU A 7 15.45 40.98 14.08
C LEU A 7 16.23 39.67 14.26
N ALA A 8 17.56 39.73 14.29
CA ALA A 8 18.40 38.56 14.53
C ALA A 8 18.12 37.93 15.90
N SER A 9 17.95 38.76 16.93
CA SER A 9 17.65 38.31 18.29
C SER A 9 16.26 37.66 18.39
N ALA A 10 15.26 38.23 17.72
CA ALA A 10 13.90 37.68 17.69
C ALA A 10 13.84 36.32 16.96
N VAL A 11 14.56 36.18 15.84
CA VAL A 11 14.63 34.90 15.10
C VAL A 11 15.36 33.84 15.92
N LEU A 12 16.47 34.19 16.60
CA LEU A 12 17.15 33.26 17.50
C LEU A 12 16.24 32.81 18.65
N ALA A 13 15.55 33.75 19.29
CA ALA A 13 14.63 33.45 20.39
C ALA A 13 13.48 32.55 19.93
N ALA A 14 12.91 32.80 18.75
CA ALA A 14 11.87 31.95 18.16
C ALA A 14 12.37 30.54 17.86
N GLY A 15 13.61 30.38 17.38
CA GLY A 15 14.24 29.08 17.12
C GLY A 15 14.53 28.28 18.40
N LEU A 16 14.92 28.94 19.50
CA LEU A 16 15.11 28.29 20.79
C LEU A 16 13.77 27.87 21.44
N LEU A 17 12.73 28.69 21.30
CA LEU A 17 11.41 28.43 21.89
C LEU A 17 10.55 27.45 21.07
N THR A 18 10.90 27.24 19.80
CA THR A 18 10.17 26.36 18.88
C THR A 18 11.10 25.25 18.42
N PRO A 19 11.34 24.21 19.25
CA PRO A 19 12.20 23.11 18.83
C PRO A 19 11.70 22.54 17.49
N PRO A 20 12.59 22.32 16.51
CA PRO A 20 12.19 21.69 15.26
C PRO A 20 11.51 20.37 15.60
N ARG A 21 10.31 20.13 15.05
CA ARG A 21 9.63 18.84 15.22
C ARG A 21 10.62 17.76 14.82
N THR A 22 10.92 16.85 15.73
CA THR A 22 11.74 15.67 15.43
C THR A 22 11.07 14.97 14.26
N ALA A 23 11.79 14.83 13.15
CA ALA A 23 11.35 13.98 12.07
C ALA A 23 11.19 12.57 12.65
N THR A 24 9.96 12.06 12.70
CA THR A 24 9.71 10.68 13.07
C THR A 24 10.46 9.82 12.07
N VAL A 25 11.41 9.01 12.54
CA VAL A 25 12.08 8.04 11.68
C VAL A 25 11.00 7.07 11.20
N ARG A 26 10.70 7.13 9.90
CA ARG A 26 9.64 6.37 9.25
C ARG A 26 10.20 4.99 8.90
N THR A 27 10.44 4.15 9.91
CA THR A 27 11.07 2.82 9.74
C THR A 27 10.09 1.74 9.36
N ASP A 28 8.80 1.91 9.69
CA ASP A 28 7.83 0.84 9.51
C ASP A 28 7.49 0.67 8.02
N THR A 29 7.62 -0.56 7.55
CA THR A 29 7.30 -0.97 6.18
C THR A 29 6.45 -2.21 6.24
N LEU A 30 5.36 -2.21 5.48
CA LEU A 30 4.56 -3.39 5.19
C LEU A 30 4.96 -3.89 3.81
N GLY A 31 5.19 -5.20 3.68
CA GLY A 31 5.58 -5.82 2.43
C GLY A 31 7.00 -6.35 2.38
N PRO A 32 7.34 -7.10 1.32
CA PRO A 32 8.68 -7.62 1.17
C PRO A 32 9.68 -6.54 0.79
N ASP A 33 10.93 -6.82 1.12
CA ASP A 33 12.08 -6.03 0.71
C ASP A 33 12.50 -6.39 -0.73
N HIS A 34 13.12 -5.45 -1.44
CA HIS A 34 13.68 -5.74 -2.76
C HIS A 34 14.79 -6.80 -2.66
N GLY A 35 14.71 -7.83 -3.51
CA GLY A 35 15.64 -8.95 -3.52
C GLY A 35 15.40 -9.98 -2.41
N GLU A 36 14.37 -9.81 -1.58
CA GLU A 36 14.04 -10.78 -0.54
C GLU A 36 13.54 -12.10 -1.17
N PRO A 37 14.01 -13.27 -0.69
CA PRO A 37 13.41 -14.54 -1.04
C PRO A 37 11.95 -14.58 -0.58
N VAL A 38 11.03 -14.91 -1.47
CA VAL A 38 9.59 -14.92 -1.18
C VAL A 38 9.24 -15.83 0.01
N PRO A 39 9.82 -17.04 0.16
CA PRO A 39 9.59 -17.86 1.36
C PRO A 39 10.01 -17.17 2.68
N GLY A 40 11.06 -16.34 2.64
CA GLY A 40 11.52 -15.57 3.80
C GLY A 40 10.50 -14.51 4.21
N TYR A 41 9.99 -13.76 3.23
CA TYR A 41 8.92 -12.79 3.45
C TYR A 41 7.67 -13.45 4.03
N LEU A 42 7.21 -14.56 3.44
CA LEU A 42 6.00 -15.26 3.88
C LEU A 42 6.13 -15.76 5.33
N ALA A 43 7.30 -16.27 5.73
CA ALA A 43 7.56 -16.69 7.10
C ALA A 43 7.53 -15.49 8.07
N ARG A 44 8.14 -14.35 7.70
CA ARG A 44 8.12 -13.11 8.48
C ARG A 44 6.70 -12.56 8.65
N ALA A 45 5.94 -12.50 7.56
CA ALA A 45 4.55 -12.06 7.57
C ALA A 45 3.69 -12.95 8.48
N ALA A 46 3.80 -14.27 8.37
CA ALA A 46 3.08 -15.21 9.24
C ALA A 46 3.44 -15.04 10.73
N ALA A 47 4.72 -14.82 11.04
CA ALA A 47 5.16 -14.58 12.42
C ALA A 47 4.59 -13.29 13.02
N SER A 48 4.29 -12.28 12.20
CA SER A 48 3.70 -11.02 12.66
C SER A 48 2.24 -11.17 13.18
N LEU A 49 1.58 -12.28 12.81
CA LEU A 49 0.21 -12.60 13.21
C LEU A 49 0.11 -13.14 14.64
N ASP A 50 1.23 -13.28 15.36
CA ASP A 50 1.25 -13.75 16.75
C ASP A 50 0.14 -13.02 17.57
N PRO A 51 -0.76 -13.79 18.22
CA PRO A 51 -1.95 -13.26 18.89
C PRO A 51 -1.67 -12.44 20.16
N ALA A 52 -0.44 -12.01 20.41
CA ALA A 52 -0.12 -11.11 21.49
C ALA A 52 -0.91 -9.78 21.34
N GLY A 53 -2.00 -9.67 22.11
CA GLY A 53 -2.87 -8.50 22.16
C GLY A 53 -4.19 -8.65 21.38
N ALA A 54 -5.23 -8.01 21.90
CA ALA A 54 -6.56 -7.97 21.27
C ALA A 54 -6.79 -6.72 20.42
N ASP A 55 -5.95 -5.70 20.59
CA ASP A 55 -6.12 -4.43 19.91
C ASP A 55 -5.91 -4.61 18.41
N PRO A 56 -6.73 -3.98 17.56
CA PRO A 56 -6.49 -3.97 16.13
C PRO A 56 -5.05 -3.55 15.84
N ARG A 57 -4.44 -4.04 14.76
CA ARG A 57 -3.14 -3.59 14.21
C ARG A 57 -3.28 -3.17 12.74
N TRP A 58 -2.43 -2.26 12.29
CA TRP A 58 -2.34 -1.95 10.86
C TRP A 58 -1.69 -3.13 10.16
N GLY A 59 -2.16 -3.48 8.98
CA GLY A 59 -1.63 -4.62 8.26
C GLY A 59 -1.83 -4.53 6.76
N LEU A 60 -1.10 -5.37 6.05
CA LEU A 60 -1.17 -5.55 4.61
C LEU A 60 -1.69 -6.96 4.32
N VAL A 61 -2.74 -7.02 3.51
CA VAL A 61 -3.19 -8.25 2.86
C VAL A 61 -2.69 -8.20 1.42
N SER A 62 -1.86 -9.17 1.02
CA SER A 62 -1.45 -9.33 -0.38
C SER A 62 -2.19 -10.53 -0.98
N PHE A 63 -2.70 -10.37 -2.20
CA PHE A 63 -3.49 -11.40 -2.87
C PHE A 63 -2.64 -12.30 -3.75
N ALA A 64 -3.03 -13.58 -3.88
CA ALA A 64 -2.34 -14.56 -4.70
C ALA A 64 -2.61 -14.31 -6.19
N PRO A 65 -3.87 -14.35 -6.67
CA PRO A 65 -4.27 -13.66 -7.88
C PRO A 65 -4.75 -12.22 -7.56
N PRO A 66 -4.66 -11.27 -8.49
CA PRO A 66 -5.39 -10.00 -8.33
C PRO A 66 -6.90 -10.25 -8.18
N VAL A 67 -7.55 -9.46 -7.33
CA VAL A 67 -9.00 -9.56 -7.05
C VAL A 67 -9.74 -8.29 -7.47
N THR A 68 -11.08 -8.36 -7.52
CA THR A 68 -11.92 -7.17 -7.71
C THR A 68 -12.18 -6.45 -6.38
N VAL A 69 -12.73 -5.24 -6.46
CA VAL A 69 -13.11 -4.46 -5.26
C VAL A 69 -14.29 -5.09 -4.53
N GLU A 70 -15.18 -5.77 -5.24
CA GLU A 70 -16.30 -6.51 -4.67
C GLU A 70 -15.80 -7.67 -3.82
N GLN A 71 -14.82 -8.43 -4.33
CA GLN A 71 -14.17 -9.50 -3.56
C GLN A 71 -13.44 -8.97 -2.32
N VAL A 72 -12.85 -7.77 -2.39
CA VAL A 72 -12.28 -7.10 -1.20
C VAL A 72 -13.35 -6.79 -0.15
N ALA A 73 -14.55 -6.35 -0.58
CA ALA A 73 -15.66 -6.07 0.33
C ALA A 73 -16.24 -7.34 0.99
N GLU A 74 -15.97 -8.52 0.42
CA GLU A 74 -16.41 -9.82 0.91
C GLU A 74 -15.38 -10.50 1.83
N LEU A 75 -14.25 -9.85 2.13
CA LEU A 75 -13.22 -10.42 2.99
C LEU A 75 -13.76 -10.79 4.38
N PRO A 76 -13.34 -11.95 4.92
CA PRO A 76 -13.84 -12.44 6.19
C PRO A 76 -13.45 -11.50 7.34
N GLY A 77 -14.39 -11.31 8.26
CA GLY A 77 -14.16 -10.50 9.47
C GLY A 77 -14.33 -8.99 9.29
N ASP A 78 -14.79 -8.54 8.11
CA ASP A 78 -15.09 -7.14 7.80
C ASP A 78 -13.97 -6.17 8.23
N PRO A 79 -12.72 -6.40 7.78
CA PRO A 79 -11.60 -5.56 8.18
C PRO A 79 -11.80 -4.14 7.68
N ARG A 80 -11.41 -3.15 8.48
CA ARG A 80 -11.44 -1.75 8.06
C ARG A 80 -10.36 -1.51 6.99
N VAL A 81 -10.75 -1.53 5.73
CA VAL A 81 -9.88 -1.17 4.61
C VAL A 81 -9.58 0.33 4.67
N ALA A 82 -8.30 0.68 4.64
CA ALA A 82 -7.83 2.06 4.65
C ALA A 82 -7.16 2.47 3.33
N GLN A 83 -6.64 1.50 2.58
CA GLN A 83 -6.00 1.75 1.29
C GLN A 83 -6.16 0.52 0.40
N VAL A 84 -6.38 0.76 -0.89
CA VAL A 84 -6.45 -0.26 -1.94
C VAL A 84 -5.28 -0.08 -2.89
N LEU A 85 -4.57 -1.18 -3.18
CA LEU A 85 -3.39 -1.18 -4.02
C LEU A 85 -3.74 -1.82 -5.37
N PHE A 86 -3.79 -1.01 -6.42
CA PHE A 86 -4.11 -1.46 -7.76
C PHE A 86 -2.85 -1.67 -8.60
N ARG A 87 -2.79 -2.79 -9.31
CA ARG A 87 -1.82 -3.00 -10.38
C ARG A 87 -2.48 -3.85 -11.46
N VAL A 88 -2.54 -3.30 -12.67
CA VAL A 88 -3.25 -3.95 -13.78
C VAL A 88 -2.37 -5.03 -14.38
N PRO A 89 -2.78 -6.30 -14.41
CA PRO A 89 -1.99 -7.34 -15.03
C PRO A 89 -2.01 -7.15 -16.56
N ILE A 90 -0.85 -6.91 -17.14
CA ILE A 90 -0.60 -6.94 -18.58
C ILE A 90 0.61 -7.85 -18.79
N ASP A 91 0.48 -8.82 -19.68
CA ASP A 91 1.50 -9.84 -19.87
C ASP A 91 2.85 -9.21 -20.24
N ARG A 92 3.88 -9.53 -19.47
CA ARG A 92 5.26 -9.03 -19.65
C ARG A 92 5.40 -7.50 -19.70
N VAL A 93 4.50 -6.75 -19.08
CA VAL A 93 4.55 -5.29 -19.00
C VAL A 93 4.61 -4.86 -17.55
N GLN A 94 5.56 -3.97 -17.23
CA GLN A 94 5.64 -3.35 -15.91
C GLN A 94 4.59 -2.25 -15.77
N THR A 95 3.45 -2.61 -15.18
CA THR A 95 2.38 -1.66 -14.89
C THR A 95 2.63 -0.94 -13.55
N PRO A 96 2.24 0.35 -13.44
CA PRO A 96 2.41 1.11 -12.22
C PRO A 96 1.50 0.58 -11.10
N LEU A 97 2.03 0.59 -9.87
CA LEU A 97 1.23 0.39 -8.65
C LEU A 97 0.55 1.70 -8.27
N VAL A 98 -0.77 1.68 -8.09
CA VAL A 98 -1.57 2.85 -7.70
C VAL A 98 -2.23 2.58 -6.36
N ALA A 99 -1.80 3.30 -5.33
CA ALA A 99 -2.39 3.25 -4.00
C ALA A 99 -3.52 4.28 -3.86
N VAL A 100 -4.72 3.87 -3.49
CA VAL A 100 -5.87 4.75 -3.24
C VAL A 100 -6.32 4.63 -1.80
N ASP A 101 -6.24 5.71 -1.05
CA ASP A 101 -6.77 5.78 0.31
C ASP A 101 -8.31 5.79 0.28
N VAL A 102 -8.92 5.01 1.17
CA VAL A 102 -10.37 4.87 1.29
C VAL A 102 -10.81 5.20 2.71
N SER A 103 -11.91 5.93 2.83
CA SER A 103 -12.57 6.14 4.12
C SER A 103 -13.44 4.92 4.47
N GLU A 104 -13.94 4.87 5.70
CA GLU A 104 -14.81 3.79 6.19
C GLU A 104 -16.18 3.73 5.47
N HIS A 105 -16.51 4.73 4.65
CA HIS A 105 -17.76 4.71 3.90
C HIS A 105 -17.68 3.65 2.78
N PRO A 106 -18.65 2.72 2.66
CA PRO A 106 -18.60 1.66 1.65
C PRO A 106 -18.47 2.16 0.21
N GLU A 107 -19.00 3.36 -0.06
CA GLU A 107 -18.87 4.06 -1.33
C GLU A 107 -17.43 4.44 -1.70
N ALA A 108 -16.56 4.68 -0.71
CA ALA A 108 -15.16 5.02 -0.96
C ALA A 108 -14.42 3.83 -1.58
N LEU A 109 -14.66 2.62 -1.07
CA LEU A 109 -14.13 1.38 -1.63
C LEU A 109 -14.63 1.17 -3.06
N ARG A 110 -15.95 1.27 -3.30
CA ARG A 110 -16.55 1.14 -4.64
C ARG A 110 -16.00 2.12 -5.68
N ARG A 111 -15.64 3.35 -5.27
CA ARG A 111 -15.09 4.37 -6.18
C ARG A 111 -13.59 4.28 -6.38
N ALA A 112 -12.88 3.48 -5.59
CA ALA A 112 -11.43 3.38 -5.64
C ALA A 112 -10.88 3.05 -7.06
N PRO A 113 -11.48 2.15 -7.86
CA PRO A 113 -11.03 1.88 -9.23
C PRO A 113 -11.11 3.11 -10.13
N ALA A 114 -12.20 3.89 -10.05
CA ALA A 114 -12.37 5.11 -10.85
C ALA A 114 -11.34 6.18 -10.46
N VAL A 115 -11.02 6.30 -9.17
CA VAL A 115 -9.95 7.20 -8.68
C VAL A 115 -8.59 6.75 -9.21
N ALA A 116 -8.28 5.45 -9.15
CA ALA A 116 -7.04 4.90 -9.69
C ALA A 116 -6.92 5.14 -11.20
N ALA A 117 -7.99 4.87 -11.97
CA ALA A 117 -8.05 5.12 -13.40
C ALA A 117 -7.81 6.61 -13.73
N GLY A 118 -8.44 7.53 -12.99
CA GLY A 118 -8.24 8.97 -13.16
C GLY A 118 -6.79 9.42 -12.96
N ARG A 119 -6.10 8.85 -11.95
CA ARG A 119 -4.67 9.10 -11.71
C ARG A 119 -3.81 8.60 -12.86
N LEU A 120 -4.09 7.41 -13.38
CA LEU A 120 -3.34 6.85 -14.52
C LEU A 120 -3.58 7.62 -15.82
N ARG A 121 -4.79 8.12 -16.07
CA ARG A 121 -5.06 9.01 -17.22
C ARG A 121 -4.27 10.31 -17.17
N SER A 122 -3.89 10.73 -15.96
CA SER A 122 -3.10 11.94 -15.72
C SER A 122 -1.60 11.62 -15.58
N ALA A 123 -1.19 10.36 -15.76
CA ALA A 123 0.21 9.97 -15.62
C ALA A 123 1.05 10.56 -16.75
N MET A 124 2.27 10.96 -16.40
CA MET A 124 3.24 11.55 -17.31
C MET A 124 4.48 10.67 -17.38
N GLY A 125 5.14 10.67 -18.54
CA GLY A 125 6.31 9.83 -18.79
C GLY A 125 6.65 9.81 -20.28
N ASN A 126 7.49 8.86 -20.68
CA ASN A 126 7.73 8.60 -22.10
C ASN A 126 6.50 7.99 -22.78
N ASP A 127 6.51 7.91 -24.11
CA ASP A 127 5.37 7.41 -24.89
C ASP A 127 4.92 6.00 -24.47
N ARG A 128 5.86 5.12 -24.11
CA ARG A 128 5.53 3.77 -23.62
C ARG A 128 4.80 3.85 -22.29
N ALA A 129 5.31 4.60 -21.31
CA ALA A 129 4.70 4.78 -20.00
C ALA A 129 3.28 5.37 -20.11
N VAL A 130 3.07 6.34 -21.00
CA VAL A 130 1.74 6.93 -21.27
C VAL A 130 0.79 5.88 -21.87
N ARG A 131 1.23 5.06 -22.83
CA ARG A 131 0.41 3.97 -23.39
C ARG A 131 0.05 2.92 -22.34
N VAL A 132 1.01 2.48 -21.52
CA VAL A 132 0.78 1.53 -20.42
C VAL A 132 -0.23 2.09 -19.42
N ALA A 133 -0.08 3.36 -19.04
CA ALA A 133 -1.01 4.01 -18.11
C ALA A 133 -2.42 4.16 -18.71
N ALA A 134 -2.54 4.48 -20.00
CA ALA A 134 -3.82 4.55 -20.69
C ALA A 134 -4.53 3.19 -20.78
N ALA A 135 -3.80 2.13 -21.16
CA ALA A 135 -4.33 0.76 -21.19
C ALA A 135 -4.79 0.30 -19.79
N SER A 136 -3.96 0.57 -18.78
CA SER A 136 -4.27 0.27 -17.38
C SER A 136 -5.50 1.03 -16.89
N ALA A 137 -5.62 2.32 -17.22
CA ALA A 137 -6.78 3.12 -16.87
C ALA A 137 -8.08 2.64 -17.54
N GLY A 138 -8.00 2.10 -18.76
CA GLY A 138 -9.12 1.46 -19.43
C GLY A 138 -9.62 0.24 -18.65
N ARG A 139 -8.72 -0.71 -18.36
CA ARG A 139 -9.10 -1.94 -17.63
C ARG A 139 -9.64 -1.66 -16.23
N LEU A 140 -9.08 -0.68 -15.52
CA LEU A 140 -9.61 -0.25 -14.21
C LEU A 140 -11.02 0.34 -14.31
N ALA A 141 -11.29 1.15 -15.35
CA ALA A 141 -12.62 1.70 -15.58
C ALA A 141 -13.65 0.62 -15.94
N ASP A 142 -13.19 -0.48 -16.57
CA ASP A 142 -14.02 -1.63 -16.93
C ASP A 142 -14.21 -2.64 -15.77
N GLY A 143 -13.68 -2.36 -14.58
CA GLY A 143 -13.89 -3.18 -13.38
C GLY A 143 -13.03 -4.45 -13.31
N CYS A 144 -11.80 -4.41 -13.84
CA CYS A 144 -10.89 -5.56 -13.81
C CYS A 144 -10.56 -6.07 -12.39
N ALA A 145 -10.25 -7.37 -12.28
CA ALA A 145 -9.56 -7.94 -11.13
C ALA A 145 -8.10 -7.45 -11.14
N CYS A 146 -7.85 -6.36 -10.42
CA CYS A 146 -6.60 -5.59 -10.47
C CYS A 146 -6.14 -5.11 -9.09
N VAL A 147 -6.82 -5.51 -8.01
CA VAL A 147 -6.37 -5.25 -6.65
C VAL A 147 -5.33 -6.30 -6.29
N VAL A 148 -4.11 -5.87 -5.99
CA VAL A 148 -3.00 -6.76 -5.60
C VAL A 148 -2.76 -6.78 -4.08
N GLY A 149 -3.31 -5.80 -3.37
CA GLY A 149 -3.33 -5.82 -1.91
C GLY A 149 -4.18 -4.71 -1.31
N VAL A 150 -4.40 -4.80 -0.01
CA VAL A 150 -5.11 -3.79 0.78
C VAL A 150 -4.41 -3.55 2.12
N VAL A 151 -4.41 -2.29 2.55
CA VAL A 151 -4.04 -1.94 3.93
C VAL A 151 -5.30 -1.97 4.77
N VAL A 152 -5.26 -2.73 5.85
CA VAL A 152 -6.38 -2.94 6.77
C VAL A 152 -6.01 -2.55 8.19
N ARG A 153 -7.03 -2.21 8.97
CA ARG A 153 -6.97 -2.18 10.44
C ARG A 153 -7.80 -3.36 10.96
N VAL A 154 -7.16 -4.32 11.61
CA VAL A 154 -7.79 -5.60 11.97
C VAL A 154 -7.20 -6.17 13.25
N ALA A 155 -8.01 -6.85 14.06
CA ALA A 155 -7.50 -7.54 15.25
C ALA A 155 -6.72 -8.82 14.87
N PRO A 156 -5.71 -9.24 15.66
CA PRO A 156 -4.86 -10.38 15.29
C PRO A 156 -5.60 -11.70 15.04
N ALA A 157 -6.70 -11.94 15.79
CA ALA A 157 -7.54 -13.12 15.60
C ALA A 157 -8.25 -13.11 14.23
N GLU A 158 -8.78 -11.96 13.81
CA GLU A 158 -9.37 -11.73 12.49
C GLU A 158 -8.32 -11.80 11.38
N ALA A 159 -7.10 -11.31 11.62
CA ALA A 159 -6.00 -11.39 10.67
C ALA A 159 -5.63 -12.84 10.32
N SER A 160 -5.68 -13.74 11.31
CA SER A 160 -5.49 -15.17 11.09
C SER A 160 -6.60 -15.80 10.22
N ARG A 161 -7.84 -15.28 10.30
CA ARG A 161 -8.94 -15.70 9.42
C ARG A 161 -8.76 -15.20 8.00
N LEU A 162 -8.29 -13.96 7.82
CA LEU A 162 -7.91 -13.43 6.51
C LEU A 162 -6.80 -14.27 5.88
N ALA A 163 -5.78 -14.64 6.65
CA ALA A 163 -4.67 -15.45 6.16
C ALA A 163 -5.07 -16.87 5.72
N ALA A 164 -6.24 -17.36 6.14
CA ALA A 164 -6.78 -18.65 5.75
C ALA A 164 -7.65 -18.60 4.47
N ALA A 165 -7.95 -17.40 3.93
CA ALA A 165 -8.71 -17.26 2.70
C ALA A 165 -7.88 -17.67 1.48
N SER A 166 -8.49 -18.37 0.51
CA SER A 166 -7.81 -18.97 -0.65
C SER A 166 -7.14 -17.94 -1.58
N GLU A 167 -7.69 -16.74 -1.64
CA GLU A 167 -7.24 -15.63 -2.48
C GLU A 167 -6.10 -14.85 -1.81
N VAL A 168 -5.90 -15.03 -0.50
CA VAL A 168 -4.90 -14.31 0.27
C VAL A 168 -3.58 -15.07 0.26
N ARG A 169 -2.52 -14.37 -0.16
CA ARG A 169 -1.17 -14.92 -0.21
C ARG A 169 -0.40 -14.67 1.07
N SER A 170 -0.58 -13.49 1.65
CA SER A 170 0.03 -13.13 2.92
C SER A 170 -0.82 -12.11 3.66
N VAL A 171 -0.76 -12.18 4.98
CA VAL A 171 -1.19 -11.12 5.89
C VAL A 171 0.00 -10.78 6.76
N GLU A 172 0.32 -9.50 6.83
CA GLU A 172 1.38 -8.96 7.66
C GLU A 172 0.80 -7.87 8.56
N LEU A 173 1.09 -7.91 9.86
CA LEU A 173 0.69 -6.91 10.82
C LEU A 173 1.90 -6.11 11.30
N LEU A 174 1.76 -4.79 11.33
CA LEU A 174 2.70 -3.92 12.00
C LEU A 174 2.66 -4.11 13.53
N PRO A 175 3.68 -3.62 14.23
CA PRO A 175 3.65 -3.41 15.68
C PRO A 175 2.44 -2.56 16.13
N PRO A 176 1.99 -2.69 17.39
CA PRO A 176 0.80 -1.99 17.90
C PRO A 176 0.95 -0.47 17.98
N ASP A 177 2.17 0.06 18.01
CA ASP A 177 2.50 1.49 18.05
C ASP A 177 2.55 2.17 16.67
N ALA A 178 2.35 1.40 15.59
CA ALA A 178 2.35 1.94 14.23
C ALA A 178 1.24 2.97 14.00
N VAL A 179 1.61 4.10 13.40
CA VAL A 179 0.70 5.23 13.14
C VAL A 179 0.25 5.25 11.67
N ALA A 180 -1.04 5.51 11.45
CA ALA A 180 -1.62 5.62 10.10
C ALA A 180 -0.87 6.65 9.25
N GLY A 181 -0.48 6.27 8.03
CA GLY A 181 0.26 7.14 7.11
C GLY A 181 1.74 7.33 7.45
N ALA A 182 2.24 6.74 8.54
CA ALA A 182 3.64 6.80 8.97
C ALA A 182 4.44 5.53 8.62
N PHE A 183 3.95 4.71 7.69
CA PHE A 183 4.63 3.52 7.19
C PHE A 183 4.63 3.48 5.66
N SER A 184 5.52 2.67 5.09
CA SER A 184 5.57 2.39 3.65
C SER A 184 4.83 1.09 3.35
N VAL A 185 4.33 0.93 2.12
CA VAL A 185 3.52 -0.24 1.72
C VAL A 185 4.00 -0.75 0.36
N ASN A 186 4.35 -2.03 0.30
CA ASN A 186 4.76 -2.73 -0.91
C ASN A 186 4.05 -4.10 -0.96
N PRO A 187 3.01 -4.32 -1.78
CA PRO A 187 2.33 -5.62 -1.79
C PRO A 187 3.24 -6.73 -2.34
N LEU A 188 3.12 -7.94 -1.79
CA LEU A 188 3.68 -9.13 -2.44
C LEU A 188 2.89 -9.39 -3.72
N LEU A 189 3.46 -8.99 -4.85
CA LEU A 189 2.82 -9.12 -6.15
C LEU A 189 2.66 -10.60 -6.58
N PRO A 190 1.61 -10.93 -7.36
CA PRO A 190 1.40 -12.28 -7.90
C PRO A 190 2.61 -12.88 -8.62
N GLU A 191 3.35 -12.07 -9.39
CA GLU A 191 4.53 -12.54 -10.13
C GLU A 191 5.77 -12.79 -9.27
N HIS A 192 5.82 -12.32 -8.02
CA HIS A 192 6.94 -12.59 -7.13
C HIS A 192 6.83 -14.04 -6.64
N VAL A 193 7.45 -14.99 -7.35
CA VAL A 193 7.36 -16.43 -7.00
C VAL A 193 8.52 -16.86 -6.12
N ASP A 194 9.76 -16.64 -6.58
CA ASP A 194 10.97 -17.10 -5.88
C ASP A 194 11.65 -15.97 -5.10
N VAL A 195 11.82 -14.82 -5.75
CA VAL A 195 12.49 -13.64 -5.22
C VAL A 195 11.71 -12.39 -5.62
N VAL A 196 11.74 -11.36 -4.77
CA VAL A 196 11.11 -10.07 -5.03
C VAL A 196 12.00 -9.24 -5.95
N ALA A 197 11.72 -9.36 -7.24
CA ALA A 197 12.41 -8.63 -8.30
C ALA A 197 11.42 -8.25 -9.41
N PRO A 198 11.70 -7.18 -10.18
CA PRO A 198 10.91 -6.84 -11.35
C PRO A 198 10.88 -8.02 -12.34
N GLY A 199 9.69 -8.32 -12.85
CA GLY A 199 9.51 -9.24 -13.97
C GLY A 199 9.95 -8.64 -15.32
N PRO A 200 9.83 -9.40 -16.42
CA PRO A 200 10.06 -8.90 -17.77
C PRO A 200 9.23 -7.64 -18.10
N ASP A 201 9.77 -6.76 -18.96
CA ASP A 201 9.08 -5.55 -19.48
C ASP A 201 9.24 -5.40 -21.00
N ASP A 202 9.04 -6.48 -21.74
CA ASP A 202 9.16 -6.53 -23.20
C ASP A 202 7.84 -6.86 -23.91
N GLY A 203 6.73 -6.86 -23.17
CA GLY A 203 5.37 -6.96 -23.72
C GLY A 203 4.84 -5.65 -24.27
N GLU A 204 3.70 -5.72 -24.96
CA GLU A 204 2.94 -4.57 -25.45
C GLU A 204 1.72 -4.29 -24.55
N PRO A 205 1.39 -3.01 -24.27
CA PRO A 205 0.28 -2.59 -23.41
C PRO A 205 -1.13 -2.82 -23.99
#